data_AF-A0A662VHA6-F1
#
_entry.id   AF-A0A662VHA6-F1
#
_cell.length_a   1.000
_cell.length_b   1.000
_cell.length_c   1.000
_cell.angle_alpha   90.00
_cell.angle_beta   90.00
_cell.angle_gamma   90.00
#
_symmetry.space_group_name_H-M   'P 1'
#
loop_
_entity.id
_entity.type
_entity.pdbx_description
1 polymer ?
#
loop_
_entity_poly.entity_id
_entity_poly.type
_entity_poly.pdbx_seq_one_letter_code
_entity_poly.pdbx_strand_id
1 'polypeptide(L)'
;MEKYNYPEVFVKGLHNGKYCIVQTNNEFYLIEKERLGRDVDRNKVYTNIIYEEILNYVDLVEARIQIDTIVVPEFTLDKKELKGIFVKKDTPLCLIEVKGIQPYVFIKEGDNIDEKDKIAYTITGKGEVRVTKSPCKGIVLLVINLPWEQPEKYILAVVSKDDAREIIIRKS
;
A
#
# COMPACT_ATOMS: atom_id res chain seq x y z
N MET A 1 -22.77 -2.97 9.05
CA MET A 1 -21.61 -2.27 8.47
C MET A 1 -20.38 -3.06 8.84
N GLU A 2 -19.67 -3.65 7.87
CA GLU A 2 -18.36 -4.25 8.16
C GLU A 2 -17.41 -3.16 8.66
N LYS A 3 -16.59 -3.50 9.66
CA LYS A 3 -15.58 -2.60 10.22
C LYS A 3 -14.52 -2.40 9.12
N TYR A 4 -14.49 -1.22 8.51
CA TYR A 4 -13.44 -0.87 7.54
C TYR A 4 -12.11 -0.86 8.28
N ASN A 5 -11.24 -1.83 7.97
CA ASN A 5 -9.88 -1.87 8.47
C ASN A 5 -9.03 -1.04 7.52
N TYR A 6 -8.37 -0.02 8.04
CA TYR A 6 -7.47 0.79 7.26
C TYR A 6 -6.20 -0.02 6.92
N PRO A 7 -5.63 0.17 5.72
CA PRO A 7 -4.34 -0.41 5.38
C PRO A 7 -3.24 0.23 6.24
N GLU A 8 -2.22 -0.56 6.56
CA GLU A 8 -0.98 -0.05 7.17
C GLU A 8 0.20 -0.37 6.27
N VAL A 9 1.16 0.55 6.21
CA VAL A 9 2.36 0.44 5.38
C VAL A 9 3.59 0.41 6.27
N PHE A 10 4.45 -0.57 6.00
CA PHE A 10 5.72 -0.75 6.69
C PHE A 10 6.85 -0.66 5.68
N VAL A 11 7.84 0.18 5.94
CA VAL A 11 9.01 0.34 5.07
C VAL A 11 10.26 -0.09 5.82
N LYS A 12 11.24 -0.63 5.09
CA LYS A 12 12.49 -1.12 5.67
C LYS A 12 13.23 -0.04 6.45
N GLY A 13 13.86 -0.45 7.54
CA GLY A 13 14.61 0.43 8.44
C GLY A 13 13.78 0.90 9.63
N LEU A 14 14.38 1.82 10.40
CA LEU A 14 13.78 2.37 11.62
C LEU A 14 13.23 3.76 11.33
N HIS A 15 11.91 3.90 11.45
CA HIS A 15 11.17 5.14 11.25
C HIS A 15 10.40 5.53 12.50
N ASN A 16 9.72 6.66 12.51
CA ASN A 16 8.90 7.11 13.64
C ASN A 16 7.52 6.42 13.65
N GLY A 17 7.53 5.09 13.73
CA GLY A 17 6.34 4.26 13.87
C GLY A 17 6.17 3.66 15.26
N LYS A 18 4.95 3.20 15.56
CA LYS A 18 4.60 2.45 16.78
C LYS A 18 4.89 0.95 16.65
N TYR A 19 4.72 0.39 15.45
CA TYR A 19 4.86 -1.04 15.20
C TYR A 19 5.98 -1.32 14.21
N CYS A 20 6.57 -2.51 14.34
CA CYS A 20 7.54 -3.05 13.42
C CYS A 20 7.14 -4.45 12.99
N ILE A 21 7.44 -4.78 11.74
CA ILE A 21 7.50 -6.15 11.26
C ILE A 21 8.97 -6.56 11.24
N VAL A 22 9.31 -7.65 11.92
CA VAL A 22 10.66 -8.22 11.93
C VAL A 22 10.67 -9.51 11.12
N GLN A 23 11.62 -9.62 10.20
CA GLN A 23 11.83 -10.80 9.38
C GLN A 23 12.88 -11.72 10.00
N THR A 24 12.49 -12.94 10.38
CA THR A 24 13.40 -13.94 10.97
C THR A 24 13.15 -15.28 10.29
N ASN A 25 14.20 -15.94 9.78
CA ASN A 25 14.09 -17.25 9.12
C ASN A 25 12.98 -17.34 8.03
N ASN A 26 12.83 -16.28 7.22
CA ASN A 26 11.77 -16.12 6.21
C ASN A 26 10.32 -15.99 6.74
N GLU A 27 10.15 -15.83 8.04
CA GLU A 27 8.88 -15.51 8.68
C GLU A 27 8.83 -14.04 9.09
N PHE A 28 7.62 -13.49 9.22
CA PHE A 28 7.38 -12.09 9.54
C PHE A 28 6.61 -11.98 10.86
N TYR A 29 7.08 -11.13 11.76
CA TYR A 29 6.52 -10.95 13.10
C TYR A 29 6.18 -9.50 13.39
N LEU A 30 4.91 -9.22 13.70
CA LEU A 30 4.46 -7.90 14.16
C LEU A 30 4.78 -7.75 15.65
N ILE A 31 5.50 -6.69 15.98
CA ILE A 31 5.85 -6.30 17.35
C ILE A 31 5.66 -4.80 17.56
N GLU A 32 5.48 -4.39 18.80
CA GLU A 32 5.60 -2.97 19.18
C GLU A 32 7.06 -2.55 19.13
N LYS A 33 7.33 -1.37 18.57
CA LYS A 33 8.70 -0.85 18.39
C LYS A 33 9.45 -0.72 19.72
N GLU A 34 8.75 -0.42 20.81
CA GLU A 34 9.34 -0.32 22.16
C GLU A 34 9.88 -1.66 22.66
N ARG A 35 9.37 -2.79 22.15
CA ARG A 35 9.83 -4.15 22.45
C ARG A 35 10.98 -4.59 21.53
N LEU A 36 11.41 -3.75 20.58
CA LEU A 36 12.50 -4.05 19.67
C LEU A 36 13.83 -4.04 20.43
N GLY A 37 14.52 -5.19 20.43
CA GLY A 37 15.84 -5.30 21.04
C GLY A 37 16.88 -4.40 20.35
N ARG A 38 17.89 -3.95 21.11
CA ARG A 38 18.94 -3.06 20.61
C ARG A 38 19.82 -3.70 19.52
N ASP A 39 19.95 -5.02 19.56
CA ASP A 39 20.83 -5.79 18.66
C ASP A 39 20.10 -6.37 17.43
N VAL A 40 18.87 -5.91 17.15
CA VAL A 40 18.14 -6.40 15.99
C VAL A 40 18.82 -5.95 14.69
N ASP A 41 18.91 -6.85 13.72
CA ASP A 41 19.40 -6.52 12.39
C ASP A 41 18.40 -5.57 11.70
N ARG A 42 18.77 -4.30 11.56
CA ARG A 42 17.93 -3.27 10.94
C ARG A 42 17.56 -3.58 9.49
N ASN A 43 18.33 -4.43 8.80
CA ASN A 43 17.99 -4.88 7.44
C ASN A 43 16.81 -5.86 7.40
N LYS A 44 16.37 -6.33 8.57
CA LYS A 44 15.23 -7.24 8.73
C LYS A 44 14.05 -6.59 9.42
N VAL A 45 14.11 -5.28 9.66
CA VAL A 45 13.04 -4.52 10.33
C VAL A 45 12.34 -3.65 9.31
N TYR A 46 11.02 -3.66 9.37
CA TYR A 46 10.14 -2.77 8.62
C TYR A 46 9.29 -2.01 9.63
N THR A 47 9.40 -0.69 9.69
CA THR A 47 8.65 0.13 10.65
C THR A 47 7.42 0.72 9.97
N ASN A 48 6.30 0.77 10.69
CA ASN A 48 5.10 1.41 10.17
C ASN A 48 5.34 2.91 9.98
N ILE A 49 4.77 3.48 8.93
CA ILE A 49 4.83 4.91 8.62
C ILE A 49 3.40 5.47 8.51
N ILE A 50 3.28 6.80 8.50
CA ILE A 50 2.02 7.42 8.10
C ILE A 50 1.73 7.00 6.66
N TYR A 51 0.49 6.60 6.37
CA TYR A 51 0.13 5.97 5.10
C TYR A 51 0.53 6.84 3.90
N GLU A 52 0.23 8.14 3.94
CA GLU A 52 0.52 9.09 2.86
C GLU A 52 2.03 9.34 2.66
N GLU A 53 2.87 9.11 3.68
CA GLU A 53 4.33 9.25 3.57
C GLU A 53 4.95 8.20 2.66
N ILE A 54 4.23 7.13 2.29
CA ILE A 54 4.72 6.14 1.33
C ILE A 54 5.08 6.76 -0.03
N LEU A 55 4.43 7.88 -0.40
CA LEU A 55 4.74 8.61 -1.63
C LEU A 55 6.19 9.09 -1.69
N ASN A 56 6.82 9.35 -0.54
CA ASN A 56 8.24 9.71 -0.48
C ASN A 56 9.16 8.56 -0.88
N TYR A 57 8.63 7.33 -0.96
CA TYR A 57 9.33 6.12 -1.35
C TYR A 57 8.78 5.52 -2.65
N VAL A 58 7.99 6.27 -3.40
CA VAL A 58 7.53 5.91 -4.74
C VAL A 58 8.15 6.90 -5.73
N ASP A 59 8.92 6.38 -6.68
CA ASP A 59 9.34 7.18 -7.82
C ASP A 59 8.16 7.33 -8.79
N LEU A 60 7.54 8.51 -8.80
CA LEU A 60 6.39 8.79 -9.65
C LEU A 60 6.77 8.98 -11.13
N VAL A 61 8.05 9.20 -11.44
CA VAL A 61 8.55 9.40 -12.81
C VAL A 61 8.88 8.04 -13.42
N GLU A 62 9.68 7.25 -12.70
CA GLU A 62 10.13 5.94 -13.14
C GLU A 62 9.17 4.80 -12.78
N ALA A 63 8.09 5.12 -12.06
CA ALA A 63 7.06 4.21 -11.61
C ALA A 63 7.64 2.97 -10.89
N ARG A 64 8.41 3.20 -9.82
CA ARG A 64 9.04 2.13 -9.03
C ARG A 64 9.05 2.42 -7.53
N ILE A 65 9.05 1.35 -6.73
CA ILE A 65 9.23 1.44 -5.27
C ILE A 65 10.72 1.72 -4.97
N GLN A 66 11.02 2.67 -4.08
CA GLN A 66 12.39 3.05 -3.74
C GLN A 66 12.94 2.33 -2.50
N ILE A 67 12.10 1.60 -1.75
CA ILE A 67 12.48 0.87 -0.54
C ILE A 67 11.65 -0.40 -0.36
N ASP A 68 12.25 -1.49 0.16
CA ASP A 68 11.47 -2.70 0.48
C ASP A 68 10.29 -2.32 1.39
N THR A 69 9.08 -2.73 0.98
CA THR A 69 7.82 -2.27 1.55
C THR A 69 6.89 -3.45 1.79
N ILE A 70 6.18 -3.42 2.92
CA ILE A 70 5.10 -4.35 3.24
C ILE A 70 3.82 -3.54 3.40
N VAL A 71 2.81 -3.87 2.60
CA VAL A 71 1.46 -3.33 2.77
C VAL A 71 0.59 -4.38 3.45
N VAL A 72 -0.14 -3.99 4.50
CA VAL A 72 -1.10 -4.83 5.20
C VAL A 72 -2.51 -4.28 4.93
N PRO A 73 -3.26 -4.81 3.94
CA PRO A 73 -4.54 -4.24 3.52
C PRO A 73 -5.60 -4.17 4.61
N GLU A 74 -5.66 -5.18 5.48
CA GLU A 74 -6.61 -5.27 6.58
C GLU A 74 -5.88 -5.31 7.92
N PHE A 75 -5.29 -4.19 8.34
CA PHE A 75 -4.57 -4.16 9.60
C PHE A 75 -5.52 -4.21 10.79
N THR A 76 -5.31 -5.19 11.67
CA THR A 76 -6.05 -5.30 12.93
C THR A 76 -5.19 -5.99 13.99
N LEU A 77 -5.26 -5.49 15.21
CA LEU A 77 -4.54 -6.07 16.35
C LEU A 77 -5.27 -7.27 16.97
N ASP A 78 -6.51 -7.53 16.54
CA ASP A 78 -7.38 -8.57 17.08
C ASP A 78 -7.08 -9.95 16.46
N LYS A 79 -6.46 -9.99 15.27
CA LYS A 79 -6.08 -11.24 14.60
C LYS A 79 -4.69 -11.71 15.07
N LYS A 80 -4.52 -13.04 15.17
CA LYS A 80 -3.20 -13.67 15.45
C LYS A 80 -2.24 -13.57 14.26
N GLU A 81 -2.81 -13.53 13.07
CA GLU A 81 -2.08 -13.49 11.80
C GLU A 81 -2.70 -12.43 10.89
N LEU A 82 -1.84 -11.68 10.22
CA LEU A 82 -2.19 -10.70 9.21
C LEU A 82 -1.64 -11.14 7.86
N LYS A 83 -2.33 -10.77 6.79
CA LYS A 83 -1.84 -10.94 5.42
C LYS A 83 -1.20 -9.64 4.98
N GLY A 84 0.00 -9.74 4.42
CA GLY A 84 0.71 -8.60 3.84
C GLY A 84 1.15 -8.88 2.42
N ILE A 85 1.46 -7.82 1.70
CA ILE A 85 2.04 -7.83 0.36
C ILE A 85 3.44 -7.25 0.49
N PHE A 86 4.45 -8.07 0.25
CA PHE A 86 5.84 -7.67 0.28
C PHE A 86 6.33 -7.37 -1.14
N VAL A 87 6.89 -6.18 -1.33
CA VAL A 87 7.56 -5.74 -2.55
C VAL A 87 8.97 -5.29 -2.21
N LYS A 88 9.91 -5.55 -3.12
CA LYS A 88 11.31 -5.13 -2.93
C LYS A 88 11.50 -3.71 -3.46
N LYS A 89 12.60 -3.10 -3.04
CA LYS A 89 13.15 -1.94 -3.72
C LYS A 89 13.30 -2.24 -5.22
N ASP A 90 13.06 -1.21 -6.03
CA ASP A 90 13.10 -1.18 -7.49
C ASP A 90 12.00 -2.02 -8.17
N THR A 91 11.05 -2.58 -7.41
CA THR A 91 9.86 -3.23 -7.97
C THR A 91 9.08 -2.24 -8.85
N PRO A 92 8.80 -2.58 -10.12
CA PRO A 92 8.04 -1.72 -11.01
C PRO A 92 6.58 -1.63 -10.59
N LEU A 93 5.99 -0.47 -10.83
CA LEU A 93 4.60 -0.15 -10.54
C LEU A 93 3.89 0.29 -11.83
N CYS A 94 2.63 -0.08 -11.93
CA CYS A 94 1.69 0.60 -12.80
C CYS A 94 0.99 1.68 -11.97
N LEU A 95 1.33 2.95 -12.24
CA LEU A 95 0.71 4.10 -11.60
C LEU A 95 -0.51 4.55 -12.40
N ILE A 96 -1.64 4.71 -11.72
CA ILE A 96 -2.89 5.15 -12.32
C ILE A 96 -3.38 6.41 -11.60
N GLU A 97 -3.57 7.48 -12.36
CA GLU A 97 -4.13 8.72 -11.84
C GLU A 97 -5.65 8.75 -12.03
N VAL A 98 -6.38 9.04 -10.96
CA VAL A 98 -7.81 9.35 -11.00
C VAL A 98 -8.00 10.76 -10.49
N LYS A 99 -8.44 11.67 -11.35
CA LYS A 99 -8.56 13.10 -11.03
C LYS A 99 -9.91 13.67 -11.47
N GLY A 100 -10.58 14.40 -10.58
CA GLY A 100 -11.81 15.13 -10.91
C GLY A 100 -12.48 15.74 -9.68
N ILE A 101 -13.69 16.29 -9.85
CA ILE A 101 -14.35 17.06 -8.77
C ILE A 101 -14.80 16.15 -7.64
N GLN A 102 -15.33 14.98 -8.00
CA GLN A 102 -15.68 13.92 -7.06
C GLN A 102 -15.24 12.59 -7.67
N PRO A 103 -13.97 12.20 -7.50
CA PRO A 103 -13.49 10.88 -7.84
C PRO A 103 -13.96 9.87 -6.76
N TYR A 104 -14.50 8.75 -7.21
CA TYR A 104 -14.92 7.63 -6.38
C TYR A 104 -14.14 6.39 -6.80
N VAL A 105 -13.08 6.09 -6.05
CA VAL A 105 -12.27 4.87 -6.20
C VAL A 105 -12.94 3.77 -5.36
N PHE A 106 -13.23 2.62 -5.99
CA PHE A 106 -13.93 1.51 -5.31
C PHE A 106 -13.12 0.21 -5.25
N ILE A 107 -11.86 0.27 -5.68
CA ILE A 107 -10.85 -0.75 -5.38
C ILE A 107 -10.10 -0.37 -4.10
N LYS A 108 -9.55 -1.37 -3.41
CA LYS A 108 -8.75 -1.22 -2.20
C LYS A 108 -7.43 -1.99 -2.33
N GLU A 109 -6.52 -1.75 -1.41
CA GLU A 109 -5.27 -2.50 -1.29
C GLU A 109 -5.55 -4.00 -1.19
N GLY A 110 -4.70 -4.79 -1.86
CA GLY A 110 -4.85 -6.24 -1.96
C GLY A 110 -5.90 -6.74 -2.94
N ASP A 111 -6.72 -5.86 -3.54
CA ASP A 111 -7.59 -6.28 -4.63
C ASP A 111 -6.77 -6.72 -5.84
N ASN A 112 -7.27 -7.73 -6.53
CA ASN A 112 -6.73 -8.18 -7.81
C ASN A 112 -7.51 -7.50 -8.93
N ILE A 113 -6.80 -6.92 -9.89
CA ILE A 113 -7.42 -6.27 -11.05
C ILE A 113 -6.81 -6.80 -12.34
N ASP A 114 -7.63 -6.88 -13.38
CA ASP A 114 -7.24 -7.13 -14.76
C ASP A 114 -7.27 -5.84 -15.60
N GLU A 115 -6.66 -5.89 -16.79
CA GLU A 115 -6.78 -4.80 -17.74
C GLU A 115 -8.25 -4.53 -18.09
N LYS A 116 -8.59 -3.24 -18.19
CA LYS A 116 -9.92 -2.70 -18.51
C LYS A 116 -10.98 -2.88 -17.42
N ASP A 117 -10.62 -3.46 -16.27
CA ASP A 117 -11.49 -3.44 -15.09
C ASP A 117 -11.82 -2.00 -14.71
N LYS A 118 -13.07 -1.75 -14.36
CA LYS A 118 -13.47 -0.43 -13.85
C LYS A 118 -12.92 -0.29 -12.44
N ILE A 119 -12.23 0.80 -12.15
CA ILE A 119 -11.58 1.02 -10.84
C ILE A 119 -12.06 2.29 -10.13
N ALA A 120 -12.60 3.25 -10.90
CA ALA A 120 -13.15 4.47 -10.34
C ALA A 120 -14.24 5.08 -11.23
N TYR A 121 -15.13 5.83 -10.61
CA TYR A 121 -16.01 6.80 -11.27
C TYR A 121 -15.52 8.21 -10.97
N THR A 122 -15.75 9.16 -11.86
CA THR A 122 -15.37 10.55 -11.63
C THR A 122 -16.44 11.49 -12.16
N ILE A 123 -17.00 12.33 -11.29
CA ILE A 123 -17.92 13.39 -11.69
C ILE A 123 -17.08 14.60 -12.14
N THR A 124 -17.35 15.07 -13.36
CA THR A 124 -16.71 16.27 -13.92
C THR A 124 -17.43 17.55 -13.49
N GLY A 125 -16.82 18.72 -13.76
CA GLY A 125 -17.45 20.03 -13.54
C GLY A 125 -18.74 20.30 -14.31
N LYS A 126 -19.05 19.47 -15.31
CA LYS A 126 -20.29 19.58 -16.09
C LYS A 126 -21.33 18.52 -15.69
N GLY A 127 -21.08 17.74 -14.63
CA GLY A 127 -21.97 16.67 -14.18
C GLY A 127 -21.86 15.37 -14.99
N GLU A 128 -20.95 15.28 -15.98
CA GLU A 128 -20.69 14.02 -16.68
C GLU A 128 -19.99 13.03 -15.74
N VAL A 129 -20.38 11.76 -15.81
CA VAL A 129 -19.70 10.65 -15.12
C VAL A 129 -18.72 10.00 -16.09
N ARG A 130 -17.45 9.99 -15.72
CA ARG A 130 -16.39 9.25 -16.42
C ARG A 130 -16.03 7.99 -15.65
N VAL A 131 -15.65 6.95 -16.38
CA VAL A 131 -15.20 5.69 -15.81
C VAL A 131 -13.71 5.57 -16.06
N THR A 132 -12.92 5.43 -15.00
CA THR A 132 -11.51 5.06 -15.13
C THR A 132 -11.43 3.54 -15.15
N LYS A 133 -10.73 3.02 -16.14
CA LYS A 133 -10.45 1.59 -16.28
C LYS A 133 -8.95 1.35 -16.06
N SER A 134 -8.62 0.20 -15.48
CA SER A 134 -7.22 -0.18 -15.28
C SER A 134 -6.50 -0.34 -16.62
N PRO A 135 -5.32 0.28 -16.82
CA PRO A 135 -4.48 0.03 -17.99
C PRO A 135 -3.59 -1.21 -17.82
N CYS A 136 -3.61 -1.86 -16.66
CA CYS A 136 -2.69 -2.94 -16.31
C CYS A 136 -3.37 -4.02 -15.46
N LYS A 137 -2.69 -5.15 -15.30
CA LYS A 137 -3.10 -6.27 -14.45
C LYS A 137 -2.17 -6.39 -13.25
N GLY A 138 -2.72 -6.72 -12.08
CA GLY A 138 -1.90 -6.95 -10.89
C GLY A 138 -2.68 -6.91 -9.58
N ILE A 139 -1.95 -6.62 -8.52
CA ILE A 139 -2.47 -6.41 -7.17
C ILE A 139 -2.41 -4.91 -6.89
N VAL A 140 -3.50 -4.33 -6.39
CA VAL A 140 -3.53 -2.96 -5.91
C VAL A 140 -2.66 -2.88 -4.65
N LEU A 141 -1.52 -2.21 -4.75
CA LEU A 141 -0.58 -2.06 -3.64
C LEU A 141 -0.95 -0.86 -2.77
N LEU A 142 -1.28 0.28 -3.38
CA LEU A 142 -1.58 1.53 -2.68
C LEU A 142 -2.76 2.26 -3.35
N VAL A 143 -3.64 2.85 -2.55
CA VAL A 143 -4.71 3.76 -2.95
C VAL A 143 -4.55 5.06 -2.17
N ILE A 144 -3.91 6.05 -2.77
CA ILE A 144 -3.49 7.27 -2.07
C ILE A 144 -4.33 8.45 -2.55
N ASN A 145 -5.06 9.08 -1.62
CA ASN A 145 -5.73 10.36 -1.86
C ASN A 145 -4.74 11.51 -1.64
N LEU A 146 -4.70 12.46 -2.58
CA LEU A 146 -4.01 13.74 -2.45
C LEU A 146 -5.04 14.85 -2.22
N PRO A 147 -5.56 15.02 -0.98
CA PRO A 147 -6.68 15.93 -0.71
C PRO A 147 -6.33 17.42 -0.91
N TRP A 148 -5.03 17.75 -0.97
CA TRP A 148 -4.54 19.11 -1.22
C TRP A 148 -4.51 19.48 -2.71
N GLU A 149 -4.68 18.52 -3.62
CA GLU A 149 -4.78 18.78 -5.06
C GLU A 149 -6.21 19.22 -5.43
N GLN A 150 -6.32 20.22 -6.30
CA GLN A 150 -7.60 20.69 -6.82
C GLN A 150 -7.57 20.67 -8.36
N PRO A 151 -8.47 19.93 -9.03
CA PRO A 151 -9.47 19.01 -8.46
C PRO A 151 -8.85 17.78 -7.76
N GLU A 152 -9.62 17.14 -6.86
CA GLU A 152 -9.19 15.99 -6.04
C GLU A 152 -8.54 14.90 -6.91
N LYS A 153 -7.44 14.34 -6.40
CA LYS A 153 -6.59 13.41 -7.13
C LYS A 153 -6.27 12.19 -6.27
N TYR A 154 -6.39 11.01 -6.88
CA TYR A 154 -5.91 9.76 -6.34
C TYR A 154 -4.76 9.25 -7.20
N ILE A 155 -3.76 8.67 -6.55
CA ILE A 155 -2.72 7.86 -7.17
C ILE A 155 -2.92 6.42 -6.72
N LEU A 156 -3.12 5.54 -7.68
CA LEU A 156 -3.22 4.11 -7.46
C LEU A 156 -1.92 3.47 -7.91
N ALA A 157 -1.31 2.65 -7.06
CA ALA A 157 -0.12 1.88 -7.41
C ALA A 157 -0.49 0.41 -7.52
N VAL A 158 -0.27 -0.18 -8.70
CA VAL A 158 -0.55 -1.59 -8.98
C VAL A 158 0.76 -2.30 -9.26
N VAL A 159 0.96 -3.46 -8.63
CA VAL A 159 2.17 -4.27 -8.81
C VAL A 159 1.84 -5.58 -9.51
N SER A 160 2.75 -6.06 -10.36
CA SER A 160 2.63 -7.40 -10.96
C SER A 160 2.59 -8.47 -9.87
N LYS A 161 1.80 -9.54 -10.09
CA LYS A 161 1.78 -10.69 -9.20
C LYS A 161 3.12 -11.41 -9.09
N ASP A 162 3.93 -11.33 -10.14
CA ASP A 162 5.25 -11.98 -10.18
C ASP A 162 6.30 -11.21 -9.36
N ASP A 163 6.08 -9.91 -9.15
CA ASP A 163 6.99 -9.02 -8.40
C ASP A 163 6.54 -8.78 -6.95
N ALA A 164 5.36 -9.28 -6.58
CA ALA A 164 4.77 -9.15 -5.26
C ALA A 164 4.70 -10.51 -4.56
N ARG A 165 5.09 -10.55 -3.29
CA ARG A 165 5.00 -11.75 -2.47
C ARG A 165 3.94 -11.57 -1.40
N GLU A 166 2.91 -12.41 -1.43
CA GLU A 166 2.01 -12.54 -0.29
C GLU A 166 2.75 -13.15 0.90
N ILE A 167 2.64 -12.53 2.07
CA ILE A 167 3.27 -12.95 3.31
C ILE A 167 2.26 -13.07 4.44
N ILE A 168 2.54 -13.98 5.38
CA ILE A 168 1.83 -14.07 6.65
C ILE A 168 2.67 -13.42 7.73
N ILE A 169 2.06 -12.48 8.46
CA ILE A 169 2.67 -11.74 9.55
C ILE A 169 2.04 -12.22 10.85
N ARG A 170 2.82 -12.86 11.71
CA ARG A 170 2.37 -13.40 12.99
C ARG A 170 2.54 -12.35 14.09
N LYS A 171 1.61 -12.26 15.03
CA LYS A 171 1.75 -11.38 16.19
C LYS A 171 2.60 -12.04 17.28
N SER A 172 3.54 -11.29 17.89
CA SER A 172 4.40 -11.74 18.99
C SER A 172 4.20 -10.98 20.31
#